data_AF-A0AAD2GXD7-F1
#
_entry.id   AF-A0AAD2GXD7-F1
#
_cell.length_a   1.000
_cell.length_b   1.000
_cell.length_c   1.000
_cell.angle_alpha   90.00
_cell.angle_beta   90.00
_cell.angle_gamma   90.00
#
_symmetry.space_group_name_H-M   'P 1'
#
loop_
_entity.id
_entity.type
_entity.pdbx_description
1 polymer ?
#
loop_
_entity_poly.entity_id
_entity_poly.type
_entity_poly.pdbx_seq_one_letter_code
_entity_poly.pdbx_strand_id
1 'polypeptide(L)'
;MLLRLTSQDLFNTTLVDNATSQPSFHLSTTIVAGPSKGPVRRRTEIHDASGDIVGTIDWEGRVPQHIVLLDEAVGGLVDLFAAKTIAIIPRELSLSTRFDTEFVWTATPEEVFLLDIDSGNRMAELHPPRPSLPSLTFPLRTAKLKQSSLGSSVTSLSATSTSADSTLLPRGTPFVSLTSHPHGLASDVELLVSLLMLDILRRGRFQLPAYRFGPPSPWREVWSRISRPRRNTV
;
A
#
# COMPACT_ATOMS: atom_id res chain seq x y z
N MET A 1 -9.61 10.97 -1.21
CA MET A 1 -9.89 10.08 -0.07
C MET A 1 -8.60 9.56 0.56
N LEU A 2 -8.45 9.67 1.87
CA LEU A 2 -7.31 9.12 2.61
C LEU A 2 -7.79 7.91 3.42
N LEU A 3 -7.38 6.71 3.02
CA LEU A 3 -7.83 5.45 3.61
C LEU A 3 -6.76 4.89 4.55
N ARG A 4 -7.10 4.70 5.82
CA ARG A 4 -6.26 4.02 6.81
C ARG A 4 -6.57 2.52 6.82
N LEU A 5 -5.53 1.69 6.86
CA LEU A 5 -5.68 0.25 7.05
C LEU A 5 -5.80 -0.10 8.53
N THR A 6 -6.78 -0.93 8.89
CA THR A 6 -6.95 -1.43 10.26
C THR A 6 -6.02 -2.59 10.60
N SER A 7 -5.42 -3.25 9.60
CA SER A 7 -4.53 -4.39 9.75
C SER A 7 -3.25 -4.23 8.92
N GLN A 8 -2.18 -4.94 9.32
CA GLN A 8 -0.96 -5.07 8.51
C GLN A 8 -1.12 -6.11 7.38
N ASP A 9 -2.12 -6.98 7.47
CA ASP A 9 -2.47 -7.92 6.40
C ASP A 9 -3.34 -7.20 5.37
N LEU A 10 -2.72 -6.78 4.27
CA LEU A 10 -3.37 -6.04 3.18
C LEU A 10 -4.61 -6.74 2.61
N PHE A 11 -4.69 -8.07 2.71
CA PHE A 11 -5.79 -8.86 2.16
C PHE A 11 -6.82 -9.31 3.21
N ASN A 12 -6.61 -8.91 4.47
CA ASN A 12 -7.51 -9.12 5.59
C ASN A 12 -7.53 -7.83 6.44
N THR A 13 -8.10 -6.76 5.87
CA THR A 13 -8.11 -5.41 6.47
C THR A 13 -9.40 -4.68 6.12
N THR A 14 -9.77 -3.75 6.97
CA THR A 14 -10.75 -2.71 6.66
C THR A 14 -9.99 -1.44 6.26
N LEU A 15 -10.44 -0.78 5.21
CA LEU A 15 -10.00 0.55 4.81
C LEU A 15 -11.00 1.55 5.37
N VAL A 16 -10.54 2.40 6.28
CA VAL A 16 -11.36 3.39 6.97
C VAL A 16 -10.98 4.76 6.45
N ASP A 17 -11.95 5.53 5.97
CA ASP A 17 -11.71 6.92 5.58
C ASP A 17 -11.28 7.74 6.80
N ASN A 18 -10.11 8.37 6.69
CA ASN A 18 -9.50 9.11 7.78
C ASN A 18 -10.31 10.36 8.17
N ALA A 19 -11.04 10.96 7.23
CA ALA A 19 -11.85 12.14 7.51
C ALA A 19 -13.13 11.79 8.29
N THR A 20 -13.82 10.74 7.87
CA THR A 20 -15.12 10.35 8.44
C THR A 20 -15.01 9.29 9.53
N SER A 21 -13.86 8.62 9.64
CA SER A 21 -13.65 7.41 10.45
C SER A 21 -14.63 6.27 10.13
N GLN A 22 -15.26 6.30 8.95
CA GLN A 22 -16.19 5.26 8.49
C GLN A 22 -15.46 4.23 7.62
N PRO A 23 -15.86 2.94 7.69
CA PRO A 23 -15.33 1.93 6.79
C PRO A 23 -15.77 2.23 5.35
N SER A 24 -14.81 2.32 4.44
CA SER A 24 -15.05 2.50 3.00
C SER A 24 -15.00 1.16 2.25
N PHE A 25 -14.06 0.29 2.62
CA PHE A 25 -13.93 -1.03 2.04
C PHE A 25 -13.52 -2.07 3.08
N HIS A 26 -13.94 -3.32 2.89
CA HIS A 26 -13.53 -4.46 3.69
C HIS A 26 -12.97 -5.57 2.80
N LEU A 27 -11.71 -5.93 3.04
CA LEU A 27 -11.01 -6.96 2.30
C LEU A 27 -10.89 -8.20 3.18
N SER A 28 -11.33 -9.33 2.67
CA SER A 28 -11.21 -10.61 3.37
C SER A 28 -10.73 -11.70 2.43
N THR A 29 -9.82 -12.55 2.91
CA THR A 29 -9.30 -13.67 2.13
C THR A 29 -9.63 -14.99 2.78
N THR A 30 -10.33 -15.85 2.04
CA THR A 30 -10.72 -17.18 2.48
C THR A 30 -9.99 -18.26 1.68
N ILE A 31 -9.82 -19.44 2.28
CA ILE A 31 -9.33 -20.61 1.56
C ILE A 31 -10.53 -21.26 0.88
N VAL A 32 -10.44 -21.43 -0.43
CA VAL A 32 -11.50 -22.07 -1.22
C VAL A 32 -11.18 -23.56 -1.32
N ALA A 33 -12.19 -24.40 -1.12
CA ALA A 33 -12.05 -25.85 -1.27
C ALA A 33 -11.58 -26.17 -2.71
N GLY A 34 -10.37 -26.70 -2.80
CA GLY A 34 -9.77 -27.15 -4.06
C GLY A 34 -9.71 -28.68 -4.15
N PRO A 35 -9.28 -29.23 -5.29
CA PRO A 35 -8.99 -30.65 -5.39
C PRO A 35 -7.94 -31.06 -4.35
N SER A 36 -8.08 -32.24 -3.75
CA SER A 36 -7.25 -32.70 -2.62
C SER A 36 -5.74 -32.77 -2.91
N LYS A 37 -5.34 -32.77 -4.18
CA LYS A 37 -3.93 -32.81 -4.63
C LYS A 37 -3.47 -31.54 -5.36
N GLY A 38 -4.25 -30.45 -5.31
CA GLY A 38 -3.92 -29.19 -5.96
C GLY A 38 -3.17 -28.19 -5.07
N PRO A 39 -2.61 -27.12 -5.65
CA PRO A 39 -2.14 -25.97 -4.88
C PRO A 39 -3.31 -25.37 -4.08
N VAL A 40 -2.99 -24.79 -2.92
CA VAL A 40 -3.99 -24.11 -2.07
C VAL A 40 -4.59 -22.95 -2.86
N ARG A 41 -5.92 -23.00 -3.04
CA ARG A 41 -6.70 -21.93 -3.65
C ARG A 41 -7.21 -20.97 -2.58
N ARG A 42 -7.19 -19.68 -2.88
CA ARG A 42 -7.76 -18.64 -2.03
C ARG A 42 -8.64 -17.72 -2.85
N ARG A 43 -9.55 -17.04 -2.18
CA ARG A 43 -10.36 -15.97 -2.77
C ARG A 43 -10.28 -14.76 -1.85
N THR A 44 -9.90 -13.62 -2.40
CA THR A 44 -10.05 -12.33 -1.74
C THR A 44 -11.33 -11.68 -2.25
N GLU A 45 -12.20 -11.30 -1.33
CA GLU A 45 -13.42 -10.54 -1.61
C GLU A 45 -13.25 -9.13 -1.05
N ILE A 46 -13.69 -8.16 -1.85
CA ILE A 46 -13.63 -6.74 -1.54
C ILE A 46 -15.08 -6.29 -1.44
N HIS A 47 -15.47 -5.90 -0.23
CA HIS A 47 -16.79 -5.35 0.05
C HIS A 47 -16.69 -3.84 0.14
N ASP A 48 -17.73 -3.13 -0.32
CA ASP A 48 -17.89 -1.71 -0.07
C ASP A 48 -18.49 -1.43 1.32
N ALA A 49 -18.92 -0.19 1.55
CA ALA A 49 -19.52 0.24 2.80
C ALA A 49 -20.95 -0.31 3.02
N SER A 50 -21.69 -0.69 1.97
CA SER A 50 -22.99 -1.38 2.11
C SER A 50 -22.83 -2.88 2.38
N GLY A 51 -21.64 -3.43 2.14
CA GLY A 51 -21.33 -4.84 2.29
C GLY A 51 -21.44 -5.64 0.99
N ASP A 52 -21.72 -4.95 -0.12
CA ASP A 52 -21.82 -5.57 -1.43
C ASP A 52 -20.43 -5.91 -1.97
N ILE A 53 -20.30 -7.04 -2.66
CA ILE A 53 -19.03 -7.47 -3.24
C ILE A 53 -18.78 -6.64 -4.49
N VAL A 54 -17.80 -5.75 -4.42
CA VAL A 54 -17.39 -4.86 -5.51
C VAL A 54 -16.13 -5.35 -6.22
N GLY A 55 -15.49 -6.41 -5.74
CA GLY A 55 -14.39 -7.04 -6.44
C GLY A 55 -13.99 -8.39 -5.84
N THR A 56 -13.48 -9.28 -6.69
CA THR A 56 -12.98 -10.59 -6.27
C THR A 56 -11.64 -10.91 -6.94
N ILE A 57 -10.76 -11.58 -6.20
CA ILE A 57 -9.47 -12.06 -6.69
C ILE A 57 -9.35 -13.53 -6.32
N ASP A 58 -9.32 -14.39 -7.33
CA ASP A 58 -9.05 -15.81 -7.17
C ASP A 58 -7.55 -16.08 -7.31
N TRP A 59 -7.02 -16.79 -6.31
CA TRP A 59 -5.61 -17.08 -6.17
C TRP A 59 -5.33 -18.56 -6.33
N GLU A 60 -4.27 -18.88 -7.06
CA GLU A 60 -3.63 -20.19 -7.04
C GLU A 60 -2.24 -20.06 -6.42
N GLY A 61 -2.12 -20.48 -5.16
CA GLY A 61 -0.92 -20.23 -4.37
C GLY A 61 -0.75 -18.73 -4.07
N ARG A 62 0.13 -18.06 -4.83
CA ARG A 62 0.43 -16.62 -4.73
C ARG A 62 0.22 -15.86 -6.06
N VAL A 63 -0.28 -16.57 -7.07
CA VAL A 63 -0.54 -16.01 -8.40
C VAL A 63 -2.03 -15.71 -8.47
N PRO A 64 -2.43 -14.45 -8.70
CA PRO A 64 -3.83 -14.15 -9.00
C PRO A 64 -4.15 -14.69 -10.40
N GLN A 65 -5.16 -15.54 -10.49
CA GLN A 65 -5.57 -16.21 -11.74
C GLN A 65 -6.74 -15.49 -12.40
N HIS A 66 -7.68 -14.99 -11.60
CA HIS A 66 -8.90 -14.38 -12.10
C HIS A 66 -9.30 -13.22 -11.20
N ILE A 67 -9.41 -12.02 -11.78
CA ILE A 67 -9.75 -10.78 -11.13
C ILE A 67 -11.07 -10.28 -11.74
N VAL A 68 -12.04 -10.02 -10.88
CA VAL A 68 -13.33 -9.40 -11.24
C VAL A 68 -13.44 -8.10 -10.47
N LEU A 69 -13.71 -7.00 -11.16
CA LEU A 69 -13.92 -5.68 -10.58
C LEU A 69 -15.30 -5.20 -10.96
N LEU A 70 -16.13 -4.87 -9.97
CA LEU A 70 -17.56 -4.58 -10.15
C LEU A 70 -18.21 -5.73 -10.94
N ASP A 71 -18.69 -5.46 -12.15
CA ASP A 71 -19.30 -6.45 -13.06
C ASP A 71 -18.37 -6.87 -14.22
N GLU A 72 -17.10 -6.45 -14.18
CA GLU A 72 -16.13 -6.68 -15.24
C GLU A 72 -15.12 -7.78 -14.87
N ALA A 73 -15.06 -8.85 -15.68
CA ALA A 73 -14.01 -9.85 -15.59
C ALA A 73 -12.73 -9.34 -16.27
N VAL A 74 -11.79 -8.82 -15.48
CA VAL A 74 -10.54 -8.24 -15.97
C VAL A 74 -9.57 -9.32 -16.47
N GLY A 75 -9.53 -10.48 -15.81
CA GLY A 75 -8.59 -11.55 -16.13
C GLY A 75 -7.43 -11.64 -15.14
N GLY A 76 -6.19 -11.75 -15.64
CA GLY A 76 -4.99 -11.89 -14.80
C GLY A 76 -4.24 -10.57 -14.55
N LEU A 77 -2.99 -10.66 -14.08
CA LEU A 77 -2.12 -9.48 -13.91
C LEU A 77 -1.77 -8.79 -15.22
N VAL A 78 -1.63 -9.55 -16.31
CA VAL A 78 -1.28 -8.99 -17.62
C VAL A 78 -2.41 -8.08 -18.11
N ASP A 79 -3.66 -8.51 -17.92
CA ASP A 79 -4.84 -7.79 -18.32
C ASP A 79 -5.10 -6.58 -17.41
N LEU A 80 -4.91 -6.74 -16.09
CA LEU A 80 -5.07 -5.66 -15.10
C LEU A 80 -4.17 -4.44 -15.39
N PHE A 81 -2.92 -4.68 -15.79
CA PHE A 81 -1.96 -3.60 -16.07
C PHE A 81 -1.84 -3.27 -17.57
N ALA A 82 -2.67 -3.88 -18.43
CA ALA A 82 -2.53 -3.82 -19.89
C ALA A 82 -1.07 -3.95 -20.37
N ALA A 83 -0.29 -4.77 -19.66
CA ALA A 83 1.16 -4.71 -19.70
C ALA A 83 1.68 -5.39 -20.97
N LYS A 84 1.69 -4.66 -22.09
CA LYS A 84 2.38 -5.08 -23.32
C LYS A 84 3.89 -5.08 -23.13
N THR A 85 4.40 -4.16 -22.31
CA THR A 85 5.81 -4.00 -21.99
C THR A 85 5.97 -3.60 -20.54
N ILE A 86 6.84 -4.31 -19.80
CA ILE A 86 7.20 -3.96 -18.44
C ILE A 86 8.55 -3.23 -18.50
N ALA A 87 8.58 -1.97 -18.13
CA ALA A 87 9.83 -1.22 -18.00
C ALA A 87 10.48 -1.58 -16.66
N ILE A 88 11.51 -2.43 -16.70
CA ILE A 88 12.28 -2.81 -15.50
C ILE A 88 13.57 -2.01 -15.46
N ILE A 89 13.60 -1.00 -14.60
CA ILE A 89 14.79 -0.21 -14.27
C ILE A 89 15.38 -0.81 -12.97
N PRO A 90 16.69 -0.69 -12.67
CA PRO A 90 17.28 -1.35 -11.51
C PRO A 90 16.58 -1.07 -10.17
N ARG A 91 16.06 0.14 -9.96
CA ARG A 91 15.42 0.60 -8.72
C ARG A 91 13.93 0.93 -8.85
N GLU A 92 13.35 0.66 -10.01
CA GLU A 92 12.00 1.09 -10.33
C GLU A 92 11.31 0.04 -11.20
N LEU A 93 10.07 -0.27 -10.84
CA LEU A 93 9.13 -1.07 -11.62
C LEU A 93 8.03 -0.14 -12.09
N SER A 94 7.90 0.02 -13.40
CA SER A 94 6.87 0.88 -14.00
C SER A 94 5.96 0.07 -14.92
N LEU A 95 4.66 0.18 -14.69
CA LEU A 95 3.58 -0.52 -15.39
C LEU A 95 2.57 0.50 -15.92
N SER A 96 2.10 0.30 -17.14
CA SER A 96 0.96 1.05 -17.66
C SER A 96 -0.31 0.72 -16.84
N THR A 97 -1.32 1.59 -16.93
CA THR A 97 -2.66 1.22 -16.48
C THR A 97 -3.50 0.72 -17.64
N ARG A 98 -4.55 -0.06 -17.35
CA ARG A 98 -5.50 -0.49 -18.38
C ARG A 98 -6.56 0.55 -18.72
N PHE A 99 -6.86 1.46 -17.78
CA PHE A 99 -7.93 2.42 -17.92
C PHE A 99 -7.50 3.66 -18.70
N ASP A 100 -6.22 4.04 -18.62
CA ASP A 100 -5.71 5.23 -19.30
C ASP A 100 -4.18 5.18 -19.53
N THR A 101 -3.74 5.64 -20.70
CA THR A 101 -2.33 5.69 -21.11
C THR A 101 -1.54 6.83 -20.51
N GLU A 102 -2.21 7.88 -20.01
CA GLU A 102 -1.59 9.04 -19.37
C GLU A 102 -1.18 8.74 -17.92
N PHE A 103 -1.55 7.57 -17.40
CA PHE A 103 -1.23 7.15 -16.05
C PHE A 103 -0.27 5.96 -16.04
N VAL A 104 0.73 6.04 -15.16
CA VAL A 104 1.73 4.97 -14.96
C VAL A 104 1.83 4.64 -13.49
N TRP A 105 1.70 3.34 -13.22
CA TRP A 105 1.99 2.76 -11.93
C TRP A 105 3.50 2.64 -11.74
N THR A 106 4.03 3.25 -10.69
CA THR A 106 5.45 3.21 -10.36
C THR A 106 5.65 2.61 -8.96
N ALA A 107 6.60 1.68 -8.88
CA ALA A 107 6.97 1.00 -7.64
C ALA A 107 8.48 1.04 -7.42
N THR A 108 8.90 1.52 -6.25
CA THR A 108 10.29 1.51 -5.79
C THR A 108 10.43 0.56 -4.58
N PRO A 109 11.64 0.33 -4.04
CA PRO A 109 11.78 -0.41 -2.79
C PRO A 109 11.03 0.21 -1.60
N GLU A 110 10.71 1.50 -1.66
CA GLU A 110 10.16 2.26 -0.53
C GLU A 110 8.68 2.59 -0.71
N GLU A 111 8.24 2.88 -1.94
CA GLU A 111 6.91 3.41 -2.21
C GLU A 111 6.24 2.76 -3.44
N VAL A 112 4.91 2.92 -3.49
CA VAL A 112 4.06 2.58 -4.63
C VAL A 112 3.16 3.78 -4.88
N PHE A 113 3.14 4.27 -6.12
CA PHE A 113 2.27 5.38 -6.48
C PHE A 113 1.82 5.31 -7.94
N LEU A 114 0.70 5.96 -8.24
CA LEU A 114 0.19 6.21 -9.58
C LEU A 114 0.57 7.63 -9.99
N LEU A 115 1.27 7.77 -11.10
CA LEU A 115 1.70 9.05 -11.66
C LEU A 115 0.82 9.41 -12.86
N ASP A 116 0.26 10.61 -12.85
CA ASP A 116 -0.25 11.28 -14.05
C ASP A 116 0.95 11.88 -14.79
N ILE A 117 1.23 11.40 -16.01
CA ILE A 117 2.40 11.79 -16.80
C ILE A 117 2.33 13.26 -17.21
N ASP A 118 1.15 13.76 -17.54
CA ASP A 118 0.98 15.10 -18.10
C ASP A 118 1.08 16.17 -17.02
N SER A 119 0.45 15.92 -15.86
CA SER A 119 0.49 16.87 -14.75
C SER A 119 1.65 16.66 -13.78
N GLY A 120 2.28 15.48 -13.80
CA GLY A 120 3.31 15.06 -12.85
C GLY A 120 2.77 14.80 -11.43
N ASN A 121 1.45 14.80 -11.23
CA ASN A 121 0.84 14.62 -9.93
C ASN A 121 0.71 13.15 -9.54
N ARG A 122 0.84 12.87 -8.25
CA ARG A 122 0.58 11.54 -7.68
C ARG A 122 -0.91 11.38 -7.41
N MET A 123 -1.53 10.43 -8.08
CA MET A 123 -2.97 10.22 -8.03
C MET A 123 -3.39 9.17 -7.01
N ALA A 124 -2.54 8.18 -6.78
CA ALA A 124 -2.69 7.20 -5.71
C ALA A 124 -1.33 6.90 -5.10
N GLU A 125 -1.27 6.65 -3.79
CA GLU A 125 -0.01 6.29 -3.12
C GLU A 125 -0.27 5.33 -1.95
N LEU A 126 0.57 4.30 -1.83
CA LEU A 126 0.63 3.42 -0.67
C LEU A 126 1.79 3.85 0.22
N HIS A 127 1.46 4.41 1.37
CA HIS A 127 2.47 4.84 2.32
C HIS A 127 2.81 3.68 3.29
N PRO A 128 4.09 3.29 3.40
CA PRO A 128 4.50 2.27 4.35
C PRO A 128 4.26 2.75 5.79
N PRO A 129 4.10 1.81 6.75
CA PRO A 129 4.01 2.17 8.16
C PRO A 129 5.27 2.93 8.57
N ARG A 130 5.11 4.17 9.02
CA ARG A 130 6.22 4.96 9.53
C ARG A 130 6.69 4.33 10.85
N PRO A 131 8.00 4.04 11.03
CA PRO A 131 8.50 3.58 12.31
C PRO A 131 8.13 4.63 13.35
N SER A 132 7.53 4.20 14.46
CA SER A 132 7.36 5.09 15.60
C SER A 132 8.76 5.53 16.01
N LEU A 133 9.04 6.83 15.90
CA LEU A 133 10.21 7.37 16.57
C LEU A 133 10.10 6.92 18.03
N PRO A 134 11.15 6.31 18.62
CA PRO A 134 11.12 6.00 20.03
C PRO A 134 10.71 7.29 20.72
N SER A 135 9.64 7.26 21.53
CA SER A 135 9.26 8.45 22.28
C SER A 135 10.47 8.74 23.14
N LEU A 136 11.25 9.73 22.75
CA LEU A 136 12.33 10.23 23.57
C LEU A 136 11.60 10.98 24.68
N THR A 137 11.06 10.23 25.63
CA THR A 137 10.77 10.67 26.99
C THR A 137 12.13 11.00 27.57
N PHE A 138 12.70 12.12 27.12
CA PHE A 138 13.72 12.78 27.87
C PHE A 138 13.07 13.08 29.22
N PRO A 139 13.58 12.54 30.33
CA PRO A 139 13.10 12.95 31.64
C PRO A 139 13.29 14.47 31.68
N LEU A 140 12.17 15.20 31.74
CA LEU A 140 12.14 16.65 31.79
C LEU A 140 12.77 17.04 33.13
N ARG A 141 14.10 17.13 33.15
CA ARG A 141 14.87 17.58 34.30
C ARG A 141 14.57 19.07 34.39
N THR A 142 13.67 19.44 35.30
CA THR A 142 13.28 20.83 35.58
C THR A 142 14.50 21.59 36.09
N ALA A 143 15.31 22.13 35.17
CA ALA A 143 16.32 23.11 35.50
C ALA A 143 15.60 24.47 35.62
N LYS A 144 15.60 25.03 36.83
CA LYS A 144 15.25 26.44 37.09
C LYS A 144 16.16 27.33 36.26
N LEU A 145 15.68 27.85 35.13
CA LEU A 145 16.38 28.87 34.36
C LEU A 145 15.95 30.25 34.86
N LYS A 146 16.94 31.01 35.34
CA LYS A 146 16.83 32.40 35.78
C LYS A 146 16.67 33.29 34.54
N GLN A 147 15.59 34.08 34.50
CA GLN A 147 15.31 35.05 33.44
C GLN A 147 16.42 36.09 33.32
N SER A 148 16.95 36.27 32.11
CA SER A 148 17.57 37.51 31.67
C SER A 148 17.11 37.81 30.24
N SER A 149 16.61 39.03 30.08
CA SER A 149 15.99 39.64 28.91
C SER A 149 16.98 40.12 27.85
N LEU A 150 16.43 40.29 26.62
CA LEU A 150 16.79 41.20 25.52
C LEU A 150 17.37 40.56 24.26
N GLY A 151 16.79 40.93 23.10
CA GLY A 151 17.44 40.81 21.79
C GLY A 151 16.54 40.32 20.65
N SER A 152 15.67 41.20 20.16
CA SER A 152 14.88 41.06 18.93
C SER A 152 15.76 40.97 17.66
N SER A 153 15.39 40.12 16.70
CA SER A 153 15.57 40.38 15.25
C SER A 153 14.65 39.49 14.43
N VAL A 154 13.98 40.14 13.48
CA VAL A 154 12.91 39.64 12.62
C VAL A 154 13.54 39.26 11.28
N THR A 155 13.34 38.02 10.82
CA THR A 155 13.64 37.66 9.43
C THR A 155 12.50 36.82 8.90
N SER A 156 11.69 37.45 8.05
CA SER A 156 10.59 36.84 7.30
C SER A 156 11.15 36.03 6.13
N LEU A 157 10.93 34.72 6.12
CA LEU A 157 11.13 33.86 4.96
C LEU A 157 9.77 33.37 4.48
N SER A 158 9.39 33.81 3.29
CA SER A 158 8.22 33.35 2.55
C SER A 158 8.53 31.98 1.94
N ALA A 159 8.03 30.91 2.58
CA ALA A 159 7.97 29.59 1.99
C ALA A 159 6.52 29.32 1.60
N THR A 160 6.22 29.45 0.31
CA THR A 160 4.94 29.03 -0.27
C THR A 160 5.04 27.56 -0.60
N SER A 161 4.75 26.71 0.37
CA SER A 161 4.24 25.36 0.11
C SER A 161 2.97 25.20 0.92
N THR A 162 1.84 25.12 0.21
CA THR A 162 0.55 24.71 0.75
C THR A 162 0.63 23.23 1.15
N SER A 163 1.34 22.94 2.24
CA SER A 163 1.22 21.67 2.95
C SER A 163 -0.04 21.78 3.80
N ALA A 164 -1.15 21.24 3.31
CA ALA A 164 -2.29 20.96 4.16
C ALA A 164 -1.80 20.07 5.32
N ASP A 165 -1.70 20.70 6.50
CA ASP A 165 -1.79 20.13 7.83
C ASP A 165 -1.48 18.61 7.93
N SER A 166 -0.21 18.25 7.74
CA SER A 166 0.29 16.87 7.84
C SER A 166 0.36 16.35 9.29
N THR A 167 -0.26 17.06 10.23
CA THR A 167 0.04 16.98 11.67
C THR A 167 -0.74 15.88 12.40
N LEU A 168 -1.66 15.18 11.74
CA LEU A 168 -2.49 14.14 12.35
C LEU A 168 -2.50 12.81 11.57
N LEU A 169 -1.44 12.51 10.82
CA LEU A 169 -1.35 11.19 10.18
C LEU A 169 -1.31 10.07 11.26
N PRO A 170 -2.16 9.04 11.14
CA PRO A 170 -2.22 7.94 12.09
C PRO A 170 -0.85 7.27 12.22
N ARG A 171 -0.30 7.24 13.44
CA ARG A 171 0.97 6.57 13.72
C ARG A 171 0.80 5.05 13.63
N GLY A 172 1.70 4.39 12.91
CA GLY A 172 1.95 2.94 13.01
C GLY A 172 1.20 2.03 12.03
N THR A 173 0.19 2.52 11.31
CA THR A 173 -0.53 1.75 10.28
C THR A 173 -0.22 2.29 8.89
N PRO A 174 -0.08 1.42 7.87
CA PRO A 174 -0.05 1.88 6.49
C PRO A 174 -1.34 2.62 6.14
N PHE A 175 -1.27 3.52 5.17
CA PHE A 175 -2.42 4.22 4.63
C PHE A 175 -2.29 4.35 3.12
N VAL A 176 -3.44 4.44 2.45
CA VAL A 176 -3.57 4.63 1.01
C VAL A 176 -4.17 6.00 0.79
N SER A 177 -3.50 6.87 0.04
CA SER A 177 -4.10 8.10 -0.45
C SER A 177 -4.62 7.86 -1.86
N LEU A 178 -5.91 8.08 -2.08
CA LEU A 178 -6.54 8.12 -3.39
C LEU A 178 -6.97 9.56 -3.65
N THR A 179 -6.43 10.22 -4.65
CA THR A 179 -6.87 11.56 -5.03
C THR A 179 -8.14 11.40 -5.86
N SER A 180 -9.17 12.20 -5.57
CA SER A 180 -10.41 12.15 -6.34
C SER A 180 -10.08 12.49 -7.80
N HIS A 181 -10.24 11.52 -8.69
CA HIS A 181 -9.87 11.72 -10.09
C HIS A 181 -10.88 12.69 -10.73
N PRO A 182 -10.43 13.75 -11.41
CA PRO A 182 -11.34 14.73 -12.02
C PRO A 182 -12.24 14.15 -13.12
N HIS A 183 -11.96 12.93 -13.60
CA HIS A 183 -12.60 12.36 -14.78
C HIS A 183 -13.28 11.00 -14.57
N GLY A 184 -13.30 10.45 -13.35
CA GLY A 184 -13.98 9.16 -13.09
C GLY A 184 -13.45 8.00 -13.94
N LEU A 185 -12.21 8.08 -14.42
CA LEU A 185 -11.61 7.15 -15.39
C LEU A 185 -11.45 5.73 -14.84
N ALA A 186 -11.22 5.61 -13.53
CA ALA A 186 -11.14 4.33 -12.84
C ALA A 186 -12.01 4.39 -11.59
N SER A 187 -12.62 3.24 -11.26
CA SER A 187 -13.29 3.08 -9.98
C SER A 187 -12.25 3.05 -8.84
N ASP A 188 -12.63 3.51 -7.65
CA ASP A 188 -11.76 3.43 -6.47
C ASP A 188 -11.33 1.97 -6.17
N VAL A 189 -12.22 1.01 -6.47
CA VAL A 189 -11.94 -0.42 -6.34
C VAL A 189 -10.85 -0.88 -7.29
N GLU A 190 -10.87 -0.40 -8.53
CA GLU A 190 -9.84 -0.72 -9.51
C GLU A 190 -8.48 -0.14 -9.13
N LEU A 191 -8.45 1.12 -8.69
CA LEU A 191 -7.23 1.75 -8.19
C LEU A 191 -6.68 0.98 -6.98
N LEU A 192 -7.55 0.59 -6.06
CA LEU A 192 -7.18 -0.20 -4.89
C LEU A 192 -6.60 -1.56 -5.26
N VAL A 193 -7.27 -2.32 -6.14
CA VAL A 193 -6.80 -3.65 -6.55
C VAL A 193 -5.47 -3.55 -7.32
N SER A 194 -5.36 -2.59 -8.23
CA SER A 194 -4.13 -2.35 -9.00
C SER A 194 -2.96 -2.01 -8.08
N LEU A 195 -3.18 -1.14 -7.10
CA LEU A 195 -2.18 -0.78 -6.09
C LEU A 195 -1.74 -1.99 -5.25
N LEU A 196 -2.68 -2.84 -4.81
CA LEU A 196 -2.36 -4.06 -4.06
C LEU A 196 -1.57 -5.08 -4.90
N MET A 197 -1.96 -5.28 -6.16
CA MET A 197 -1.24 -6.18 -7.06
C MET A 197 0.17 -5.67 -7.35
N LEU A 198 0.33 -4.35 -7.52
CA LEU A 198 1.62 -3.72 -7.73
C LEU A 198 2.54 -3.85 -6.50
N ASP A 199 2.02 -3.70 -5.28
CA ASP A 199 2.82 -3.92 -4.06
C ASP A 199 3.30 -5.38 -3.96
N ILE A 200 2.50 -6.36 -4.41
CA ILE A 200 2.95 -7.75 -4.50
C ILE A 200 4.15 -7.87 -5.47
N LEU A 201 4.01 -7.34 -6.68
CA LEU A 201 5.06 -7.39 -7.70
C LEU A 201 6.34 -6.72 -7.23
N ARG A 202 6.21 -5.54 -6.62
CA ARG A 202 7.29 -4.77 -5.99
C ARG A 202 8.01 -5.57 -4.91
N ARG A 203 7.29 -6.22 -4.00
CA ARG A 203 7.91 -7.04 -2.95
C ARG A 203 8.72 -8.19 -3.53
N GLY A 204 8.20 -8.85 -4.57
CA GLY A 204 8.92 -9.90 -5.29
C GLY A 204 10.18 -9.35 -5.95
N ARG A 205 10.06 -8.23 -6.67
CA ARG A 205 11.15 -7.60 -7.44
C ARG A 205 12.29 -7.07 -6.57
N PHE A 206 11.98 -6.51 -5.41
CA PHE A 206 12.95 -5.88 -4.50
C PHE A 206 13.28 -6.74 -3.28
N GLN A 207 12.86 -8.02 -3.27
CA GLN A 207 13.11 -8.97 -2.16
C GLN A 207 12.63 -8.46 -0.80
N LEU A 208 11.56 -7.67 -0.79
CA LEU A 208 10.94 -7.19 0.44
C LEU A 208 10.18 -8.33 1.13
N PRO A 209 9.88 -8.21 2.43
CA PRO A 209 9.07 -9.21 3.12
C PRO A 209 7.77 -9.49 2.37
N ALA A 210 7.58 -10.74 1.96
CA ALA A 210 6.39 -11.14 1.23
C ALA A 210 5.12 -10.95 2.08
N TYR A 211 4.03 -10.58 1.42
CA TYR A 211 2.71 -10.52 2.03
C TYR A 211 2.32 -11.89 2.60
N ARG A 212 1.44 -11.89 3.60
CA ARG A 212 1.02 -13.08 4.33
C ARG A 212 -0.50 -13.19 4.24
N PHE A 213 -1.01 -14.35 3.83
CA PHE A 213 -2.43 -14.66 3.93
C PHE A 213 -2.74 -15.19 5.34
N GLY A 214 -2.66 -14.34 6.37
CA GLY A 214 -2.93 -14.72 7.77
C GLY A 214 -1.73 -14.69 8.74
N PRO A 215 -1.98 -15.02 10.03
CA PRO A 215 -1.03 -14.83 11.11
C PRO A 215 0.24 -15.69 10.94
N PRO A 216 1.39 -15.24 11.48
CA PRO A 216 2.62 -16.02 11.43
C PRO A 216 2.43 -17.37 12.13
N SER A 217 2.47 -18.46 11.36
CA SER A 217 2.75 -19.77 11.93
C SER A 217 4.09 -19.71 12.69
N PRO A 218 4.20 -20.28 13.90
CA PRO A 218 5.45 -20.30 14.69
C PRO A 218 6.61 -21.00 13.94
N TRP A 219 6.29 -21.86 12.96
CA TRP A 219 7.28 -22.51 12.09
C TRP A 219 8.05 -21.55 11.16
N ARG A 220 7.66 -20.27 11.10
CA ARG A 220 8.30 -19.28 10.23
C ARG A 220 9.62 -18.73 10.82
N GLU A 221 9.79 -18.71 12.15
CA GLU A 221 11.11 -18.45 12.73
C GLU A 221 12.12 -19.49 12.27
N VAL A 222 11.67 -20.74 12.13
CA VAL A 222 12.50 -21.86 11.68
C VAL A 222 12.95 -21.67 10.23
N TRP A 223 12.03 -21.33 9.31
CA TRP A 223 12.40 -21.09 7.91
C TRP A 223 13.26 -19.84 7.70
N SER A 224 13.04 -18.76 8.45
CA SER A 224 13.91 -17.57 8.40
C SER A 224 15.34 -17.84 8.90
N ARG A 225 15.54 -18.86 9.75
CA ARG A 225 16.87 -19.36 10.15
C ARG A 225 17.50 -20.26 9.10
N ILE A 226 16.70 -21.03 8.37
CA ILE A 226 17.18 -21.96 7.32
C ILE A 226 17.50 -21.24 6.01
N SER A 227 16.73 -20.22 5.63
CA SER A 227 16.90 -19.48 4.37
C SER A 227 17.98 -18.40 4.42
N ARG A 228 18.76 -18.28 5.50
CA ARG A 228 19.96 -17.45 5.47
C ARG A 228 21.00 -18.15 4.58
N PRO A 229 21.43 -17.54 3.46
CA PRO A 229 22.50 -18.11 2.67
C PRO A 229 23.72 -18.27 3.57
N ARG A 230 24.21 -19.51 3.70
CA ARG A 230 25.47 -19.77 4.40
C ARG A 230 26.52 -18.89 3.74
N ARG A 231 27.10 -17.95 4.48
CA ARG A 231 28.28 -17.22 4.02
C ARG A 231 29.31 -18.28 3.65
N ASN A 232 29.66 -18.36 2.37
CA ASN A 232 30.82 -19.12 1.95
C ASN A 232 32.02 -18.43 2.59
N THR A 233 32.54 -19.03 3.66
CA THR A 233 33.85 -18.74 4.20
C THR A 233 34.87 -19.25 3.18
N VAL A 234 35.61 -18.31 2.60
CA VAL A 234 36.82 -18.57 1.81
C VAL A 234 37.97 -18.81 2.76
#